data_AF-A0A8B8FED1-F1
#
_entry.id   AF-A0A8B8FED1-F1
#
_cell.length_a   1.000
_cell.length_b   1.000
_cell.length_c   1.000
_cell.angle_alpha   90.00
_cell.angle_beta   90.00
_cell.angle_gamma   90.00
#
_symmetry.space_group_name_H-M   'P 1'
#
loop_
_entity.id
_entity.type
_entity.pdbx_description
1 polymer ?
#
loop_
_entity_poly.entity_id
_entity_poly.type
_entity_poly.pdbx_seq_one_letter_code
_entity_poly.pdbx_strand_id
1 'polypeptide(L)'
;MKEMFSSKLLSRRTKERLYITYLRPIATYACETWASTNGDEEKLSSFERKIYGPVYNVNSGIFERRKNNVIQRLFSNPSICQFVHSKIIEWAGHVWRAERCLIRKVMVGNPTRKRPLWRPRQRWFDTVKRDLLKINNTFSIGMATDRNQWRRIVKAAKDFNGPY
;
A
#
# COMPACT_ATOMS: atom_id res chain seq x y z
N MET A 1 -1.17 -3.72 -23.60
CA MET A 1 -0.65 -4.34 -22.35
C MET A 1 -1.33 -5.64 -21.95
N LYS A 2 -2.66 -5.79 -22.06
CA LYS A 2 -3.35 -7.04 -21.71
C LYS A 2 -2.71 -8.27 -22.38
N GLU A 3 -2.39 -8.17 -23.68
CA GLU A 3 -1.70 -9.21 -24.46
C GLU A 3 -0.31 -9.59 -23.92
N MET A 4 0.40 -8.65 -23.30
CA MET A 4 1.73 -8.93 -22.72
C MET A 4 1.60 -9.77 -21.44
N PHE A 5 0.60 -9.48 -20.60
CA PHE A 5 0.37 -10.22 -19.36
C PHE A 5 -0.32 -11.57 -19.60
N SER A 6 -1.07 -11.75 -20.70
CA SER A 6 -1.63 -13.04 -21.11
C SER A 6 -0.64 -13.93 -21.87
N SER A 7 0.33 -13.36 -22.58
CA SER A 7 1.28 -14.11 -23.43
C SER A 7 2.06 -15.19 -22.66
N LYS A 8 2.11 -16.40 -23.22
CA LYS A 8 2.92 -17.51 -22.68
C LYS A 8 4.42 -17.37 -23.01
N LEU A 9 4.78 -16.47 -23.93
CA LEU A 9 6.17 -16.26 -24.37
C LEU A 9 7.00 -15.50 -23.33
N LEU A 10 6.35 -14.65 -22.53
CA LEU A 10 7.02 -13.85 -21.52
C LEU A 10 7.15 -14.62 -20.21
N SER A 11 8.39 -14.70 -19.70
CA SER A 11 8.65 -15.25 -18.38
C SER A 11 7.88 -14.51 -17.30
N ARG A 12 7.54 -15.21 -16.21
CA ARG A 12 6.86 -14.59 -15.05
C ARG A 12 7.67 -13.42 -14.48
N ARG A 13 8.99 -13.55 -14.41
CA ARG A 13 9.92 -12.52 -13.93
C ARG A 13 9.90 -11.26 -14.80
N THR A 14 9.74 -11.42 -16.11
CA THR A 14 9.62 -10.28 -17.04
C THR A 14 8.29 -9.54 -16.84
N LYS A 15 7.18 -10.27 -16.70
CA LYS A 15 5.86 -9.69 -16.42
C LYS A 15 5.85 -8.95 -15.08
N GLU A 16 6.46 -9.54 -14.06
CA GLU A 16 6.61 -8.92 -12.75
C GLU A 16 7.43 -7.62 -12.82
N ARG A 17 8.56 -7.63 -13.53
CA ARG A 17 9.35 -6.41 -13.77
C ARG A 17 8.50 -5.33 -14.44
N LEU A 18 7.80 -5.65 -15.54
CA LEU A 18 6.92 -4.71 -16.24
C LEU A 18 5.82 -4.14 -15.32
N TYR A 19 5.26 -4.99 -14.46
CA TYR A 19 4.28 -4.56 -13.48
C TYR A 19 4.88 -3.56 -12.49
N ILE A 20 6.02 -3.88 -11.87
CA ILE A 20 6.67 -3.02 -10.87
C ILE A 20 7.16 -1.71 -11.48
N THR A 21 7.69 -1.72 -12.70
CA THR A 21 8.30 -0.53 -13.32
C THR A 21 7.29 0.39 -13.99
N TYR A 22 6.23 -0.17 -14.61
CA TYR A 22 5.31 0.62 -15.43
C TYR A 22 3.92 0.73 -14.80
N LEU A 23 3.28 -0.40 -14.51
CA LEU A 23 1.89 -0.40 -14.06
C LEU A 23 1.72 0.10 -12.62
N ARG A 24 2.59 -0.34 -11.70
CA ARG A 24 2.48 -0.01 -10.29
C ARG A 24 2.61 1.50 -10.04
N PRO A 25 3.58 2.24 -10.62
CA PRO A 25 3.65 3.70 -10.46
C PRO A 25 2.40 4.41 -10.99
N ILE A 26 1.87 3.97 -12.13
CA ILE A 26 0.65 4.56 -12.71
C ILE A 26 -0.55 4.31 -11.79
N ALA A 27 -0.73 3.08 -11.33
CA ALA A 27 -1.87 2.70 -10.46
C ALA A 27 -1.80 3.32 -9.06
N THR A 28 -0.60 3.64 -8.57
CA THR A 28 -0.37 4.20 -7.23
C THR A 28 -0.06 5.69 -7.27
N TYR A 29 -0.28 6.34 -8.42
CA TYR A 29 -0.11 7.78 -8.55
C TYR A 29 -0.96 8.53 -7.53
N ALA A 30 -0.34 9.49 -6.84
CA ALA A 30 -0.96 10.29 -5.78
C ALA A 30 -1.56 9.48 -4.61
N CYS A 31 -1.24 8.18 -4.44
CA CYS A 31 -1.76 7.37 -3.32
C CYS A 31 -1.43 7.94 -1.93
N GLU A 32 -0.37 8.75 -1.86
CA GLU A 32 0.16 9.37 -0.65
C GLU A 32 -0.78 10.42 -0.04
N THR A 33 -1.66 11.04 -0.84
CA THR A 33 -2.40 12.25 -0.42
C THR A 33 -3.84 11.99 0.00
N TRP A 34 -4.39 10.79 -0.17
CA TRP A 34 -5.78 10.48 0.15
C TRP A 34 -5.92 9.36 1.18
N ALA A 35 -7.06 9.36 1.89
CA ALA A 35 -7.38 8.34 2.87
C ALA A 35 -7.85 7.06 2.15
N SER A 36 -7.10 5.98 2.26
CA SER A 36 -7.49 4.69 1.69
C SER A 36 -8.57 4.01 2.54
N THR A 37 -9.68 3.63 1.90
CA THR A 37 -10.74 2.83 2.52
C THR A 37 -10.50 1.34 2.26
N ASN A 38 -11.12 0.46 3.05
CA ASN A 38 -11.00 -0.99 2.85
C ASN A 38 -11.45 -1.41 1.43
N GLY A 39 -12.48 -0.75 0.88
CA GLY A 39 -12.93 -1.04 -0.48
C GLY A 39 -11.91 -0.66 -1.56
N ASP A 40 -11.07 0.34 -1.31
CA ASP A 40 -9.98 0.71 -2.22
C ASP A 40 -8.84 -0.32 -2.13
N GLU A 41 -8.49 -0.77 -0.93
CA GLU A 41 -7.51 -1.84 -0.70
C GLU A 41 -7.94 -3.16 -1.37
N GLU A 42 -9.23 -3.52 -1.32
CA GLU A 42 -9.79 -4.69 -2.00
C GLU A 42 -9.72 -4.58 -3.52
N LYS A 43 -10.03 -3.39 -4.08
CA LYS A 43 -9.92 -3.13 -5.52
C LYS A 43 -8.46 -3.22 -5.99
N LEU A 44 -7.53 -2.65 -5.23
CA LEU A 44 -6.08 -2.72 -5.51
C LEU A 44 -5.59 -4.18 -5.46
N SER A 45 -5.99 -4.93 -4.44
CA SER A 45 -5.66 -6.36 -4.32
C SER A 45 -6.22 -7.18 -5.50
N SER A 46 -7.46 -6.89 -5.91
CA SER A 46 -8.09 -7.54 -7.06
C SER A 46 -7.42 -7.17 -8.38
N PHE A 47 -6.98 -5.92 -8.53
CA PHE A 47 -6.21 -5.46 -9.67
C PHE A 47 -4.86 -6.18 -9.76
N GLU A 48 -4.09 -6.21 -8.67
CA GLU A 48 -2.79 -6.89 -8.63
C GLU A 48 -2.92 -8.39 -8.94
N ARG A 49 -3.96 -9.04 -8.43
CA ARG A 49 -4.27 -10.45 -8.75
C ARG A 49 -4.57 -10.68 -10.24
N LYS A 50 -5.20 -9.73 -10.93
CA LYS A 50 -5.42 -9.83 -12.39
C LYS A 50 -4.10 -9.75 -13.17
N ILE A 51 -3.13 -8.99 -12.67
CA ILE A 51 -1.80 -8.85 -13.29
C ILE A 51 -0.98 -10.13 -13.14
N TYR A 52 -0.94 -10.70 -11.93
CA TYR A 52 -0.26 -11.97 -11.71
C TYR A 52 -0.96 -13.16 -12.38
N GLY A 53 -2.28 -13.06 -12.57
CA GLY A 53 -3.09 -14.03 -13.31
C GLY A 53 -3.20 -15.40 -12.61
N PRO A 54 -3.78 -16.39 -13.29
CA PRO A 54 -3.78 -17.78 -12.84
C PRO A 54 -2.35 -18.34 -12.80
N VAL A 55 -2.02 -19.08 -11.75
CA VAL A 55 -0.70 -19.71 -11.61
C VAL A 55 -0.80 -21.15 -12.09
N TYR A 56 0.12 -21.58 -12.95
CA TYR A 56 0.22 -22.98 -13.38
C TYR A 56 0.59 -23.86 -12.19
N ASN A 57 -0.26 -24.85 -11.90
CA ASN A 57 -0.02 -25.85 -10.88
C ASN A 57 0.60 -27.09 -11.54
N VAL A 58 1.82 -27.44 -11.13
CA VAL A 58 2.58 -28.57 -11.70
C VAL A 58 1.91 -29.91 -11.36
N ASN A 59 1.24 -30.00 -10.20
CA ASN A 59 0.65 -31.25 -9.73
C ASN A 59 -0.68 -31.58 -10.43
N SER A 60 -1.49 -30.56 -10.74
CA SER A 60 -2.78 -30.74 -11.44
C SER A 60 -2.70 -30.49 -12.95
N GLY A 61 -1.58 -29.95 -13.45
CA GLY A 61 -1.40 -29.62 -14.86
C GLY A 61 -2.28 -28.47 -15.37
N ILE A 62 -2.99 -27.76 -14.48
CA ILE A 62 -3.98 -26.74 -14.81
C ILE A 62 -3.57 -25.36 -14.24
N PHE A 63 -3.99 -24.30 -14.92
CA PHE A 63 -3.88 -22.93 -14.44
C PHE A 63 -4.97 -22.62 -13.42
N GLU A 64 -4.58 -22.39 -12.16
CA GLU A 64 -5.52 -22.19 -11.06
C GLU A 64 -5.48 -20.75 -10.54
N ARG A 65 -6.64 -20.22 -10.15
CA ARG A 65 -6.74 -18.97 -9.40
C ARG A 65 -6.30 -19.22 -7.95
N ARG A 66 -5.26 -18.54 -7.49
CA ARG A 66 -4.75 -18.66 -6.11
C ARG A 66 -5.25 -17.52 -5.20
N LYS A 67 -5.17 -17.75 -3.89
CA LYS A 67 -5.43 -16.74 -2.84
C LYS A 67 -4.28 -15.72 -2.81
N ASN A 68 -4.57 -14.49 -2.36
CA ASN A 68 -3.58 -13.39 -2.32
C ASN A 68 -2.30 -13.77 -1.55
N ASN A 69 -2.44 -14.48 -0.43
CA ASN A 69 -1.30 -14.90 0.39
C ASN A 69 -0.36 -15.86 -0.35
N VAL A 70 -0.90 -16.73 -1.21
CA VAL A 70 -0.11 -17.67 -2.02
C VAL A 70 0.61 -16.90 -3.13
N ILE A 71 -0.07 -15.95 -3.76
CA ILE A 71 0.52 -15.07 -4.78
C ILE A 71 1.67 -14.27 -4.17
N GLN A 72 1.47 -13.66 -3.00
CA GLN A 72 2.51 -12.88 -2.33
C GLN A 72 3.75 -13.72 -2.00
N ARG A 73 3.58 -14.95 -1.51
CA ARG A 73 4.70 -15.89 -1.28
C ARG A 73 5.43 -16.26 -2.58
N LEU A 74 4.70 -16.49 -3.66
CA LEU A 74 5.27 -16.87 -4.95
C LEU A 74 6.14 -15.77 -5.58
N PHE A 75 5.73 -14.51 -5.45
CA PHE A 75 6.43 -13.37 -6.06
C PHE A 75 7.44 -12.72 -5.10
N SER A 76 7.40 -13.06 -3.80
CA SER A 76 8.32 -12.53 -2.77
C SER A 76 8.43 -11.00 -2.74
N ASN A 77 7.40 -10.33 -3.27
CA ASN A 77 7.33 -8.90 -3.45
C ASN A 77 6.23 -8.30 -2.58
N PRO A 78 6.40 -7.05 -2.12
CA PRO A 78 5.35 -6.38 -1.38
C PRO A 78 4.11 -6.23 -2.27
N SER A 79 2.95 -6.50 -1.69
CA SER A 79 1.65 -6.28 -2.33
C SER A 79 1.47 -4.80 -2.64
N ILE A 80 0.59 -4.50 -3.58
CA ILE A 80 0.28 -3.12 -3.94
C ILE A 80 -0.25 -2.33 -2.72
N CYS A 81 -1.01 -2.97 -1.83
CA CYS A 81 -1.52 -2.33 -0.62
C CYS A 81 -0.39 -1.96 0.34
N GLN A 82 0.55 -2.87 0.58
CA GLN A 82 1.75 -2.60 1.39
C GLN A 82 2.58 -1.47 0.80
N PHE A 83 2.73 -1.46 -0.53
CA PHE A 83 3.42 -0.38 -1.22
C PHE A 83 2.72 0.97 -0.96
N VAL A 84 1.40 1.03 -1.14
CA VAL A 84 0.60 2.25 -0.88
C VAL A 84 0.71 2.69 0.58
N HIS A 85 0.52 1.80 1.55
CA HIS A 85 0.65 2.13 2.98
C HIS A 85 2.05 2.64 3.31
N SER A 86 3.09 2.01 2.76
CA SER A 86 4.47 2.47 2.94
C SER A 86 4.70 3.88 2.38
N LYS A 87 4.06 4.22 1.26
CA LYS A 87 4.15 5.53 0.63
C LYS A 87 3.40 6.60 1.41
N ILE A 88 2.22 6.28 1.92
CA ILE A 88 1.47 7.15 2.84
C ILE A 88 2.30 7.45 4.10
N ILE A 89 2.95 6.45 4.70
CA ILE A 89 3.82 6.62 5.87
C ILE A 89 5.08 7.43 5.51
N GLU A 90 5.72 7.15 4.37
CA GLU A 90 6.87 7.91 3.87
C GLU A 90 6.53 9.41 3.76
N TRP A 91 5.40 9.72 3.11
CA TRP A 91 4.87 11.07 2.99
C TRP A 91 4.49 11.68 4.33
N ALA A 92 3.87 10.91 5.24
CA ALA A 92 3.48 11.41 6.54
C ALA A 92 4.67 11.89 7.38
N GLY A 93 5.81 11.19 7.31
CA GLY A 93 7.02 11.66 7.95
C GLY A 93 7.57 12.93 7.31
N HIS A 94 7.45 13.08 5.99
CA HIS A 94 7.83 14.32 5.30
C HIS A 94 6.96 15.49 5.78
N VAL A 95 5.64 15.32 5.79
CA VAL A 95 4.69 16.33 6.29
C VAL A 95 4.95 16.68 7.77
N TRP A 96 5.27 15.69 8.61
CA TRP A 96 5.56 15.92 10.02
C TRP A 96 6.81 16.79 10.23
N ARG A 97 7.86 16.55 9.44
CA ARG A 97 9.13 17.31 9.52
C ARG A 97 9.05 18.70 8.88
N ALA A 98 8.07 18.96 8.01
CA ALA A 98 7.82 20.27 7.42
C ALA A 98 7.15 21.23 8.43
N GLU A 99 7.86 21.51 9.53
CA GLU A 99 7.42 22.41 10.58
C GLU A 99 7.14 23.81 10.04
N ARG A 100 6.03 24.42 10.48
CA ARG A 100 5.51 25.73 10.03
C ARG A 100 4.89 25.77 8.63
N CYS A 101 5.02 24.72 7.82
CA CYS A 101 4.35 24.66 6.52
C CYS A 101 2.82 24.52 6.64
N LEU A 102 2.09 25.13 5.70
CA LEU A 102 0.63 25.03 5.61
C LEU A 102 0.18 23.57 5.51
N ILE A 103 0.92 22.74 4.78
CA ILE A 103 0.63 21.32 4.59
C ILE A 103 0.54 20.59 5.93
N ARG A 104 1.48 20.81 6.85
CA ARG A 104 1.45 20.21 8.19
C ARG A 104 0.24 20.69 9.00
N LYS A 105 -0.07 21.99 8.94
CA LYS A 105 -1.23 22.58 9.64
C LYS A 105 -2.55 21.98 9.12
N VAL A 106 -2.70 21.83 7.81
CA VAL A 106 -3.92 21.28 7.19
C VAL A 106 -4.06 19.77 7.44
N MET A 107 -2.97 19.02 7.31
CA MET A 107 -3.01 17.55 7.41
C MET A 107 -3.11 17.05 8.85
N VAL A 108 -2.46 17.72 9.81
CA VAL A 108 -2.48 17.35 11.24
C VAL A 108 -3.60 18.09 11.99
N GLY A 109 -4.06 19.22 11.47
CA GLY A 109 -5.03 20.09 12.12
C GLY A 109 -6.36 19.40 12.40
N ASN A 110 -6.83 19.54 13.64
CA ASN A 110 -8.17 19.11 14.03
C ASN A 110 -9.09 20.35 14.05
N PRO A 111 -10.00 20.51 13.07
CA PRO A 111 -10.95 21.62 13.09
C PRO A 111 -11.89 21.49 14.29
N THR A 112 -12.22 22.61 14.92
CA THR A 112 -12.99 22.72 16.17
C THR A 112 -14.44 22.25 16.03
N ARG A 113 -14.98 22.18 14.80
CA ARG A 113 -16.37 21.79 14.54
C ARG A 113 -16.62 20.32 14.85
N LYS A 114 -17.77 20.02 15.48
CA LYS A 114 -18.25 18.65 15.71
C LYS A 114 -18.41 17.88 14.39
N ARG A 115 -18.00 16.61 14.38
CA ARG A 115 -18.20 15.71 13.23
C ARG A 115 -19.68 15.30 13.14
N PRO A 116 -20.22 15.09 11.92
CA PRO A 116 -21.54 14.51 11.76
C PRO A 116 -21.57 13.11 12.39
N LEU A 117 -22.72 12.74 12.96
CA LEU A 117 -22.94 11.40 13.47
C LEU A 117 -23.06 10.38 12.30
N TRP A 118 -22.87 9.11 12.64
CA TRP A 118 -22.99 7.94 11.75
C TRP A 118 -21.77 7.63 10.88
N ARG A 119 -21.67 8.25 9.70
CA ARG A 119 -20.65 7.90 8.70
C ARG A 119 -19.77 9.10 8.34
N PRO A 120 -19.00 9.64 9.30
CA PRO A 120 -18.06 10.71 9.02
C PRO A 120 -17.03 10.23 7.99
N ARG A 121 -16.62 11.12 7.09
CA ARG A 121 -15.56 10.82 6.11
C ARG A 121 -14.25 10.52 6.83
N GLN A 122 -13.51 9.52 6.34
CA GLN A 122 -12.21 9.13 6.88
C GLN A 122 -11.19 10.24 6.62
N ARG A 123 -10.43 10.62 7.64
CA ARG A 123 -9.33 11.59 7.47
C ARG A 123 -8.06 10.87 7.04
N TRP A 124 -7.25 11.55 6.26
CA TRP A 124 -5.94 11.04 5.87
C TRP A 124 -5.06 10.74 7.10
N PHE A 125 -5.02 11.65 8.07
CA PHE A 125 -4.21 11.45 9.29
C PHE A 125 -4.72 10.30 10.19
N ASP A 126 -6.03 10.06 10.23
CA ASP A 126 -6.61 8.91 10.93
C ASP A 126 -6.15 7.59 10.27
N THR A 127 -5.98 7.61 8.94
CA THR A 127 -5.45 6.48 8.15
C THR A 127 -3.98 6.22 8.47
N VAL A 128 -3.15 7.28 8.50
CA VAL A 128 -1.73 7.18 8.90
C VAL A 128 -1.58 6.55 10.28
N LYS A 129 -2.37 7.00 11.27
CA LYS A 129 -2.34 6.43 12.62
C LYS A 129 -2.73 4.96 12.62
N ARG A 130 -3.81 4.60 11.92
CA ARG A 130 -4.26 3.22 11.79
C ARG A 130 -3.18 2.34 11.17
N ASP A 131 -2.53 2.80 10.10
CA ASP A 131 -1.53 2.01 9.37
C ASP A 131 -0.25 1.84 10.20
N LEU A 132 0.16 2.85 10.97
CA LEU A 132 1.25 2.72 11.95
C LEU A 132 0.92 1.69 13.04
N LEU A 133 -0.28 1.75 13.60
CA LEU A 133 -0.74 0.81 14.64
C LEU A 133 -0.83 -0.63 14.11
N LYS A 134 -1.29 -0.81 12.87
CA LYS A 134 -1.30 -2.14 12.21
C LYS A 134 0.10 -2.76 12.22
N ILE A 135 1.14 -1.97 11.94
CA ILE A 135 2.51 -2.47 11.89
C ILE A 135 3.03 -2.75 13.30
N ASN A 136 2.89 -1.79 14.22
CA ASN A 136 3.30 -1.94 15.62
C ASN A 136 2.59 -0.91 16.50
N ASN A 137 2.01 -1.36 17.61
CA ASN A 137 1.31 -0.50 18.58
C ASN A 137 2.21 0.60 19.19
N THR A 138 3.53 0.43 19.18
CA THR A 138 4.48 1.43 19.68
C THR A 138 4.78 2.54 18.69
N PHE A 139 4.44 2.36 17.41
CA PHE A 139 4.76 3.34 16.38
C PHE A 139 3.83 4.54 16.44
N SER A 140 4.43 5.72 16.44
CA SER A 140 3.72 6.99 16.43
C SER A 140 4.36 7.95 15.44
N ILE A 141 3.57 8.91 14.97
CA ILE A 141 4.04 9.92 14.03
C ILE A 141 5.19 10.78 14.59
N GLY A 142 5.30 10.92 15.92
CA GLY A 142 6.38 11.68 16.56
C GLY A 142 7.78 11.10 16.28
N MET A 143 7.86 9.79 16.03
CA MET A 143 9.08 9.09 15.62
C MET A 143 9.60 9.54 14.24
N ALA A 144 8.80 10.27 13.45
CA ALA A 144 9.22 10.82 12.17
C ALA A 144 10.32 11.89 12.27
N THR A 145 10.56 12.42 13.47
CA THR A 145 11.63 13.39 13.75
C THR A 145 13.00 12.78 13.47
N ASP A 146 13.24 11.55 13.93
CA ASP A 146 14.44 10.79 13.53
C ASP A 146 14.23 10.13 12.16
N ARG A 147 14.99 10.58 11.16
CA ARG A 147 14.94 10.04 9.80
C ARG A 147 15.34 8.56 9.75
N ASN A 148 16.27 8.12 10.59
CA ASN A 148 16.76 6.75 10.58
C ASN A 148 15.74 5.79 11.20
N GLN A 149 15.12 6.18 12.31
CA GLN A 149 13.97 5.48 12.86
C GLN A 149 12.80 5.46 11.87
N TRP A 150 12.47 6.58 11.22
CA TRP A 150 11.37 6.63 10.26
C TRP A 150 11.61 5.74 9.04
N ARG A 151 12.82 5.70 8.48
CA ARG A 151 13.17 4.79 7.38
C ARG A 151 12.95 3.33 7.77
N ARG A 152 13.27 2.94 9.01
CA ARG A 152 13.03 1.59 9.52
C ARG A 152 11.54 1.27 9.59
N ILE A 153 10.72 2.21 10.05
CA ILE A 153 9.24 2.07 10.07
C ILE A 153 8.68 1.94 8.65
N VAL A 154 9.12 2.77 7.71
CA VAL A 154 8.69 2.69 6.30
C VAL A 154 9.09 1.35 5.67
N LYS A 155 10.28 0.82 5.99
CA LYS A 155 10.70 -0.50 5.55
C LYS A 155 9.82 -1.59 6.15
N ALA A 156 9.56 -1.54 7.45
CA ALA A 156 8.65 -2.46 8.13
C ALA A 156 7.24 -2.42 7.51
N ALA A 157 6.74 -1.25 7.09
CA ALA A 157 5.46 -1.13 6.39
C ALA A 157 5.43 -1.86 5.04
N LYS A 158 6.55 -1.88 4.29
CA LYS A 158 6.67 -2.63 3.04
C LYS A 158 6.69 -4.13 3.28
N ASP A 159 7.36 -4.55 4.35
CA ASP A 159 7.55 -5.96 4.70
C ASP A 159 6.35 -6.53 5.50
N PHE A 160 5.43 -5.67 5.93
CA PHE A 160 4.29 -6.04 6.77
C PHE A 160 3.25 -6.84 6.00
N ASN A 161 3.38 -8.16 6.02
CA ASN A 161 2.30 -9.09 5.68
C ASN A 161 1.26 -9.02 6.80
N GLY A 162 0.26 -8.17 6.65
CA GLY A 162 -0.73 -7.90 7.69
C GLY A 162 -1.36 -9.15 8.28
N PRO A 163 -1.94 -9.05 9.49
CA PRO A 163 -2.60 -10.19 10.09
C PRO A 163 -3.85 -10.49 9.26
N TYR A 164 -4.09 -11.77 9.11
CA TYR A 164 -5.27 -12.35 8.48
C TYR A 164 -6.57 -11.76 9.02
#